data_AF-A0AAN4YF66-F1
#
_entry.id   AF-A0AAN4YF66-F1
#
_cell.length_a   1.000
_cell.length_b   1.000
_cell.length_c   1.000
_cell.angle_alpha   90.00
_cell.angle_beta   90.00
_cell.angle_gamma   90.00
#
_symmetry.space_group_name_H-M   'P 1'
#
loop_
_entity.id
_entity.type
_entity.pdbx_description
1 polymer ?
#
loop_
_entity_poly.entity_id
_entity_poly.type
_entity_poly.pdbx_seq_one_letter_code
_entity_poly.pdbx_strand_id
1 'polypeptide(L)'
;MNSLRASQAALGSLEPMANSIQATTLRRPLRSLCQHANMRASYTTKTYYLPISADFRRASLKNKLDERRTLSCNNSPSSRSITTKIPQAVARGRASYSTEATAAGEPTIHAVFETKTGTWQYVVADPSTLAAVIIDPVLDYDPASQAVTTFAADSLLSLVKEKGYKIDRILETHAHADHLTAASYLQSRLTQEHGHKPSIGIGKRIGQVQRLFGRRYAVPPDEYSVVFDTLFDDDEKFKIGNLVATAMHLPGHTPDHLGYKIGGKGLNTTPPEFQIC
;
A
#
# COMPACT_ATOMS: atom_id res chain seq x y z
N MET A 1 -45.03 -36.68 35.32
CA MET A 1 -45.82 -35.92 36.31
C MET A 1 -44.99 -34.75 36.79
N ASN A 2 -45.56 -33.54 36.69
CA ASN A 2 -45.16 -32.22 37.19
C ASN A 2 -43.89 -31.60 36.57
N SER A 3 -43.92 -30.56 35.72
CA SER A 3 -44.71 -29.30 35.62
C SER A 3 -44.43 -28.27 36.74
N LEU A 4 -43.89 -27.10 36.36
CA LEU A 4 -44.42 -25.72 36.55
C LEU A 4 -43.29 -24.67 36.36
N ARG A 5 -43.34 -23.84 35.30
CA ARG A 5 -43.76 -22.39 35.25
C ARG A 5 -42.86 -21.45 36.07
N ALA A 6 -42.07 -20.56 35.43
CA ALA A 6 -42.39 -19.30 34.74
C ALA A 6 -42.46 -18.06 35.66
N SER A 7 -41.63 -17.04 35.37
CA SER A 7 -41.95 -15.63 35.62
C SER A 7 -41.13 -14.71 34.70
N GLN A 8 -41.83 -13.95 33.86
CA GLN A 8 -41.37 -12.77 33.12
C GLN A 8 -41.41 -11.51 34.01
N ALA A 9 -40.49 -10.58 33.79
CA ALA A 9 -40.66 -9.11 33.85
C ALA A 9 -39.36 -8.48 33.29
N ALA A 10 -39.31 -7.86 32.11
CA ALA A 10 -39.87 -6.57 31.66
C ALA A 10 -38.92 -5.36 31.88
N LEU A 11 -38.41 -4.86 30.75
CA LEU A 11 -38.20 -3.45 30.34
C LEU A 11 -37.24 -2.53 31.13
N GLY A 12 -36.24 -2.02 30.40
CA GLY A 12 -35.42 -0.88 30.79
C GLY A 12 -34.40 -0.52 29.71
N SER A 13 -34.88 0.03 28.59
CA SER A 13 -34.07 0.57 27.50
C SER A 13 -33.34 1.85 27.95
N LEU A 14 -32.02 1.91 27.77
CA LEU A 14 -31.24 3.15 27.87
C LEU A 14 -30.43 3.32 26.59
N GLU A 15 -30.83 4.30 25.79
CA GLU A 15 -30.12 4.73 24.58
C GLU A 15 -28.86 5.54 24.92
N PRO A 16 -27.77 5.41 24.15
CA PRO A 16 -26.67 6.36 24.19
C PRO A 16 -26.93 7.54 23.25
N MET A 17 -26.89 8.75 23.82
CA MET A 17 -26.97 10.03 23.13
C MET A 17 -25.83 10.18 22.09
N ALA A 18 -26.20 10.20 20.81
CA ALA A 18 -25.30 10.53 19.70
C ALA A 18 -25.12 12.05 19.60
N ASN A 19 -23.92 12.56 19.89
CA ASN A 19 -23.50 13.90 19.48
C ASN A 19 -22.72 13.79 18.17
N SER A 20 -23.40 14.05 17.05
CA SER A 20 -22.79 14.19 15.73
C SER A 20 -22.36 15.65 15.51
N ILE A 21 -21.07 15.89 15.29
CA ILE A 21 -20.58 17.15 14.69
C ILE A 21 -20.15 16.81 13.27
N GLN A 22 -20.96 17.21 12.29
CA GLN A 22 -20.59 17.17 10.88
C GLN A 22 -19.70 18.38 10.56
N ALA A 23 -18.47 18.13 10.12
CA ALA A 23 -17.62 19.16 9.51
C ALA A 23 -17.82 19.15 7.99
N THR A 24 -18.66 20.07 7.50
CA THR A 24 -18.91 20.30 6.08
C THR A 24 -17.72 21.06 5.49
N THR A 25 -16.87 20.40 4.70
CA THR A 25 -15.85 21.10 3.89
C THR A 25 -16.41 21.35 2.49
N LEU A 26 -16.84 22.58 2.23
CA LEU A 26 -17.16 23.09 0.90
C LEU A 26 -15.88 23.11 0.04
N ARG A 27 -15.71 22.15 -0.87
CA ARG A 27 -14.72 22.24 -1.95
C ARG A 27 -15.39 22.77 -3.22
N ARG A 28 -15.15 24.04 -3.54
CA ARG A 28 -15.38 24.58 -4.88
C ARG A 28 -14.29 24.04 -5.82
N PRO A 29 -14.62 23.49 -7.00
CA PRO A 29 -13.62 23.16 -8.01
C PRO A 29 -13.30 24.41 -8.84
N LEU A 30 -12.06 24.88 -8.79
CA LEU A 30 -11.52 25.74 -9.84
C LEU A 30 -10.92 24.84 -10.91
N ARG A 31 -11.66 24.62 -12.00
CA ARG A 31 -11.07 24.20 -13.28
C ARG A 31 -10.43 25.42 -13.93
N SER A 32 -9.15 25.34 -14.27
CA SER A 32 -8.67 25.31 -15.66
C SER A 32 -7.21 25.81 -15.80
N LEU A 33 -6.54 25.26 -16.82
CA LEU A 33 -5.38 25.79 -17.56
C LEU A 33 -3.98 25.60 -16.94
N CYS A 34 -3.24 24.57 -17.38
CA CYS A 34 -2.32 24.73 -18.52
C CYS A 34 -1.67 23.37 -18.86
N GLN A 35 -1.68 23.04 -20.16
CA GLN A 35 -0.87 22.00 -20.77
C GLN A 35 0.53 22.55 -21.04
N HIS A 36 1.50 21.63 -21.17
CA HIS A 36 2.89 21.82 -21.63
C HIS A 36 3.91 22.31 -20.59
N ALA A 37 4.56 21.37 -19.91
CA ALA A 37 6.00 21.41 -19.70
C ALA A 37 6.51 19.99 -19.40
N ASN A 38 7.42 19.51 -20.25
CA ASN A 38 8.12 18.24 -20.14
C ASN A 38 9.19 18.37 -19.03
N MET A 39 8.79 18.36 -17.76
CA MET A 39 9.71 18.47 -16.62
C MET A 39 9.85 17.14 -15.87
N ARG A 40 11.07 16.60 -15.90
CA ARG A 40 11.52 15.47 -15.09
C ARG A 40 11.34 15.80 -13.61
N ALA A 41 10.58 14.97 -12.90
CA ALA A 41 10.49 15.04 -11.47
C ALA A 41 11.75 14.44 -10.84
N SER A 42 12.58 15.28 -10.24
CA SER A 42 13.60 14.88 -9.26
C SER A 42 13.19 15.52 -7.93
N TYR A 43 12.95 14.72 -6.91
CA TYR A 43 12.61 15.22 -5.59
C TYR A 43 13.82 15.04 -4.67
N THR A 44 14.41 16.18 -4.28
CA THR A 44 15.32 16.25 -3.14
C THR A 44 14.54 16.88 -1.99
N THR A 45 14.35 16.15 -0.89
CA THR A 45 13.66 16.66 0.29
C THR A 45 14.66 17.46 1.13
N LYS A 46 14.59 18.79 1.09
CA LYS A 46 15.23 19.65 2.10
C LYS A 46 14.27 19.85 3.27
N THR A 47 14.62 19.30 4.43
CA THR A 47 13.91 19.51 5.70
C THR A 47 14.29 20.87 6.28
N TYR A 48 13.32 21.74 6.51
CA TYR A 48 13.50 22.96 7.30
C TYR A 48 12.83 22.78 8.65
N TYR A 49 13.60 22.94 9.73
CA TYR A 49 13.07 23.06 11.09
C TYR A 49 12.68 24.51 11.35
N LEU A 50 11.43 24.74 11.78
CA LEU A 50 11.01 25.99 12.40
C LEU A 50 10.60 25.72 13.86
N PRO A 51 11.07 26.53 14.83
CA PRO A 51 10.76 26.34 16.24
C PRO A 51 9.35 26.81 16.59
N ILE A 52 8.73 26.13 17.54
CA ILE A 52 7.42 26.44 18.10
C ILE A 52 7.56 27.60 19.10
N SER A 53 6.73 28.64 18.99
CA SER A 53 6.44 29.56 20.10
C SER A 53 4.94 29.68 20.30
N ALA A 54 4.52 29.53 21.56
CA ALA A 54 3.15 29.66 22.04
C ALA A 54 2.61 31.08 21.87
N ASP A 55 1.32 31.22 21.53
CA ASP A 55 0.43 32.13 22.26
C ASP A 55 -1.06 31.95 21.92
N PHE A 56 -1.85 31.97 22.99
CA PHE A 56 -3.30 31.84 23.04
C PHE A 56 -3.94 33.23 22.91
N ARG A 57 -4.98 33.43 22.09
CA ARG A 57 -6.08 34.39 22.41
C ARG A 57 -7.33 34.25 21.52
N ARG A 58 -8.48 34.27 22.20
CA ARG A 58 -9.88 34.36 21.72
C ARG A 58 -10.14 35.63 20.90
N ALA A 59 -11.02 35.52 19.90
CA ALA A 59 -11.91 36.60 19.51
C ALA A 59 -13.21 36.07 18.89
N SER A 60 -14.33 36.47 19.49
CA SER A 60 -15.71 36.30 19.05
C SER A 60 -16.11 37.52 18.23
N LEU A 61 -16.81 37.36 17.09
CA LEU A 61 -17.61 38.43 16.51
C LEU A 61 -18.89 37.88 15.85
N LYS A 62 -20.01 38.41 16.34
CA LYS A 62 -21.37 38.32 15.80
C LYS A 62 -21.45 39.09 14.47
N ASN A 63 -22.35 38.68 13.58
CA ASN A 63 -23.25 39.61 12.90
C ASN A 63 -24.49 38.90 12.34
N LYS A 64 -25.57 39.68 12.31
CA LYS A 64 -27.00 39.38 12.22
C LYS A 64 -27.53 39.99 10.91
N LEU A 65 -28.80 39.70 10.58
CA LEU A 65 -29.72 40.33 9.57
C LEU A 65 -29.76 39.57 8.22
N ASP A 66 -30.90 39.31 7.58
CA ASP A 66 -32.30 39.60 7.90
C ASP A 66 -33.25 38.75 7.02
N GLU A 67 -34.52 38.75 7.42
CA GLU A 67 -35.67 37.97 6.96
C GLU A 67 -36.19 38.24 5.53
N ARG A 68 -36.93 37.26 4.95
CA ARG A 68 -38.29 37.45 4.37
C ARG A 68 -39.00 36.12 4.01
N ARG A 69 -40.11 35.85 4.72
CA ARG A 69 -41.47 35.33 4.36
C ARG A 69 -41.69 34.70 2.96
N THR A 70 -42.57 33.71 2.68
CA THR A 70 -43.67 32.98 3.38
C THR A 70 -44.21 31.86 2.46
N LEU A 71 -44.60 30.71 3.06
CA LEU A 71 -45.78 29.82 2.82
C LEU A 71 -46.28 29.48 1.40
N SER A 72 -46.45 28.18 1.10
CA SER A 72 -47.75 27.53 0.81
C SER A 72 -47.60 26.03 0.49
N CYS A 73 -48.65 25.24 0.75
CA CYS A 73 -48.68 23.79 0.89
C CYS A 73 -49.39 23.06 -0.28
N ASN A 74 -48.98 21.81 -0.51
CA ASN A 74 -49.74 20.60 -0.95
C ASN A 74 -50.57 20.60 -2.25
N ASN A 75 -50.24 19.66 -3.17
CA ASN A 75 -51.08 18.49 -3.47
C ASN A 75 -50.39 17.44 -4.37
N SER A 76 -50.76 16.18 -4.14
CA SER A 76 -50.20 14.86 -4.51
C SER A 76 -50.41 14.43 -5.98
N PRO A 77 -50.32 13.13 -6.33
CA PRO A 77 -49.12 12.32 -6.57
C PRO A 77 -49.03 11.86 -8.05
N SER A 78 -47.83 11.57 -8.57
CA SER A 78 -47.75 10.66 -9.73
C SER A 78 -46.58 9.70 -9.59
N SER A 79 -46.94 8.43 -9.66
CA SER A 79 -46.11 7.25 -9.60
C SER A 79 -45.30 7.11 -10.89
N ARG A 80 -43.97 7.20 -10.78
CA ARG A 80 -43.06 6.47 -11.68
C ARG A 80 -41.88 5.97 -10.88
N SER A 81 -41.85 4.66 -10.67
CA SER A 81 -40.69 3.92 -10.16
C SER A 81 -39.56 4.03 -11.19
N ILE A 82 -38.66 4.98 -10.99
CA ILE A 82 -37.37 4.97 -11.65
C ILE A 82 -36.43 4.22 -10.72
N THR A 83 -36.30 2.92 -10.97
CA THR A 83 -35.21 2.12 -10.41
C THR A 83 -33.92 2.61 -11.06
N THR A 84 -33.37 3.70 -10.53
CA THR A 84 -31.99 4.07 -10.81
C THR A 84 -31.13 3.01 -10.16
N LYS A 85 -30.60 2.10 -10.98
CA LYS A 85 -29.49 1.23 -10.60
C LYS A 85 -28.37 2.16 -10.13
N ILE A 86 -28.19 2.23 -8.81
CA ILE A 86 -27.01 2.84 -8.20
C ILE A 86 -25.83 2.04 -8.75
N PRO A 87 -24.90 2.65 -9.51
CA PRO A 87 -23.68 1.95 -9.90
C PRO A 87 -22.94 1.58 -8.62
N GLN A 88 -22.60 0.29 -8.49
CA GLN A 88 -21.69 -0.20 -7.46
C GLN A 88 -20.48 0.74 -7.39
N ALA A 89 -20.17 1.15 -6.16
CA ALA A 89 -19.09 2.07 -5.84
C ALA A 89 -17.83 1.72 -6.63
N VAL A 90 -17.39 2.69 -7.45
CA VAL A 90 -16.07 2.69 -8.09
C VAL A 90 -15.05 2.47 -6.97
N ALA A 91 -14.40 1.31 -6.97
CA ALA A 91 -13.25 1.06 -6.12
C ALA A 91 -12.30 2.24 -6.32
N ARG A 92 -12.05 3.02 -5.27
CA ARG A 92 -11.09 4.13 -5.32
C ARG A 92 -9.76 3.51 -5.76
N GLY A 93 -9.38 3.74 -7.02
CA GLY A 93 -8.21 3.11 -7.62
C GLY A 93 -6.98 3.39 -6.76
N ARG A 94 -6.23 2.33 -6.41
CA ARG A 94 -4.90 2.50 -5.83
C ARG A 94 -4.06 3.33 -6.80
N ALA A 95 -3.34 4.32 -6.30
CA ALA A 95 -2.47 5.13 -7.14
C ALA A 95 -1.34 4.22 -7.66
N SER A 96 -1.25 4.07 -8.97
CA SER A 96 -0.17 3.35 -9.62
C SER A 96 0.56 4.27 -10.61
N TYR A 97 1.88 4.17 -10.64
CA TYR A 97 2.74 4.93 -11.53
C TYR A 97 3.64 3.95 -12.27
N SER A 98 3.67 4.05 -13.60
CA SER A 98 4.50 3.20 -14.44
C SER A 98 5.55 4.03 -15.14
N THR A 99 6.81 3.58 -15.08
CA THR A 99 7.94 4.15 -15.81
C THR A 99 8.41 3.09 -16.79
N GLU A 100 8.20 3.34 -18.08
CA GLU A 100 8.67 2.45 -19.13
C GLU A 100 10.17 2.65 -19.38
N ALA A 101 10.86 1.56 -19.73
CA ALA A 101 12.25 1.63 -20.18
C ALA A 101 12.38 2.48 -21.46
N THR A 102 13.38 3.33 -21.51
CA THR A 102 13.68 4.19 -22.67
C THR A 102 14.89 3.74 -23.47
N ALA A 103 15.74 2.88 -22.88
CA ALA A 103 16.89 2.29 -23.52
C ALA A 103 17.12 0.84 -23.09
N ALA A 104 17.97 0.13 -23.85
CA ALA A 104 18.37 -1.23 -23.52
C ALA A 104 19.15 -1.30 -22.20
N GLY A 105 18.72 -2.17 -21.28
CA GLY A 105 19.31 -2.33 -19.95
C GLY A 105 18.66 -1.47 -18.87
N GLU A 106 17.59 -0.73 -19.19
CA GLU A 106 16.72 -0.08 -18.22
C GLU A 106 15.52 -0.99 -17.86
N PRO A 107 15.09 -1.00 -16.59
CA PRO A 107 13.87 -1.71 -16.20
C PRO A 107 12.61 -0.91 -16.57
N THR A 108 11.52 -1.64 -16.83
CA THR A 108 10.16 -1.08 -16.67
C THR A 108 9.75 -1.23 -15.20
N ILE A 109 9.22 -0.17 -14.60
CA ILE A 109 8.89 -0.11 -13.17
C ILE A 109 7.42 0.25 -13.00
N HIS A 110 6.71 -0.52 -12.19
CA HIS A 110 5.37 -0.19 -11.73
C HIS A 110 5.38 0.00 -10.22
N ALA A 111 5.14 1.22 -9.75
CA ALA A 111 4.95 1.54 -8.35
C ALA A 111 3.46 1.52 -8.02
N VAL A 112 3.06 0.78 -6.99
CA VAL A 112 1.66 0.59 -6.57
C VAL A 112 1.53 0.97 -5.11
N PHE A 113 0.76 2.03 -4.84
CA PHE A 113 0.58 2.54 -3.48
C PHE A 113 -0.53 1.79 -2.73
N GLU A 114 -0.19 1.21 -1.58
CA GLU A 114 -1.14 0.66 -0.61
C GLU A 114 -1.49 1.72 0.43
N THR A 115 -2.74 2.18 0.39
CA THR A 115 -3.19 3.35 1.14
C THR A 115 -3.36 3.13 2.64
N LYS A 116 -3.59 1.90 3.12
CA LYS A 116 -3.85 1.65 4.55
C LYS A 116 -2.57 1.75 5.38
N THR A 117 -1.48 1.23 4.83
CA THR A 117 -0.16 1.16 5.46
C THR A 117 0.74 2.31 5.01
N GLY A 118 0.42 2.94 3.87
CA GLY A 118 1.29 3.94 3.25
C GLY A 118 2.47 3.32 2.51
N THR A 119 2.40 2.01 2.23
CA THR A 119 3.48 1.24 1.60
C THR A 119 3.48 1.42 0.09
N TRP A 120 4.68 1.58 -0.47
CA TRP A 120 4.91 1.44 -1.90
C TRP A 120 5.35 0.02 -2.22
N GLN A 121 4.61 -0.64 -3.10
CA GLN A 121 4.95 -1.95 -3.64
C GLN A 121 5.45 -1.76 -5.07
N TYR A 122 6.37 -2.61 -5.52
CA TYR A 122 6.95 -2.47 -6.86
C TYR A 122 6.89 -3.76 -7.67
N VAL A 123 6.60 -3.64 -8.96
CA VAL A 123 6.92 -4.66 -9.97
C VAL A 123 7.99 -4.08 -10.88
N VAL A 124 9.15 -4.73 -10.94
CA VAL A 124 10.29 -4.28 -11.75
C VAL A 124 10.61 -5.36 -12.77
N ALA A 125 10.54 -5.02 -14.05
CA ALA A 125 10.64 -5.97 -15.15
C ALA A 125 11.77 -5.63 -16.11
N ASP A 126 12.42 -6.67 -16.62
CA ASP A 126 13.25 -6.60 -17.82
C ASP A 126 12.34 -6.57 -19.06
N PRO A 127 12.26 -5.44 -19.79
CA PRO A 127 11.39 -5.33 -20.96
C PRO A 127 11.79 -6.28 -22.09
N SER A 128 13.03 -6.77 -22.11
CA SER A 128 13.53 -7.65 -23.18
C SER A 128 13.15 -9.12 -23.00
N THR A 129 13.00 -9.58 -21.76
CA THR A 129 12.71 -11.00 -21.43
C THR A 129 11.37 -11.21 -20.73
N LEU A 130 10.74 -10.13 -20.25
CA LEU A 130 9.57 -10.12 -19.37
C LEU A 130 9.80 -10.81 -18.02
N ALA A 131 11.05 -11.17 -17.68
CA ALA A 131 11.42 -11.56 -16.34
C ALA A 131 11.27 -10.36 -15.40
N ALA A 132 10.73 -10.57 -14.21
CA ALA A 132 10.40 -9.51 -13.28
C ALA A 132 10.54 -9.96 -11.83
N VAL A 133 10.55 -8.96 -10.95
CA VAL A 133 10.51 -9.13 -9.50
C VAL A 133 9.39 -8.31 -8.90
N ILE A 134 8.85 -8.79 -7.78
CA ILE A 134 7.96 -8.03 -6.90
C ILE A 134 8.78 -7.60 -5.68
N ILE A 135 8.65 -6.35 -5.24
CA ILE A 135 9.36 -5.81 -4.07
C ILE A 135 8.37 -5.25 -3.06
N ASP A 136 8.57 -5.62 -1.79
CA ASP A 136 7.80 -5.23 -0.60
C ASP A 136 6.27 -5.41 -0.76
N PRO A 137 5.77 -6.61 -1.15
CA PRO A 137 4.34 -6.83 -1.37
C PRO A 137 3.54 -6.85 -0.06
N VAL A 138 2.37 -6.21 -0.05
CA VAL A 138 1.52 -6.09 1.14
C VAL A 138 0.41 -7.15 1.16
N LEU A 139 0.24 -7.77 2.32
CA LEU A 139 -0.93 -8.54 2.71
C LEU A 139 -1.83 -7.66 3.57
N ASP A 140 -3.09 -7.48 3.18
CA ASP A 140 -3.99 -6.57 3.87
C ASP A 140 -4.34 -7.13 5.25
N TYR A 141 -4.14 -6.32 6.30
CA TYR A 141 -4.55 -6.63 7.67
C TYR A 141 -5.42 -5.50 8.23
N ASP A 142 -6.56 -5.87 8.82
CA ASP A 142 -7.39 -4.94 9.59
C ASP A 142 -7.21 -5.20 11.09
N PRO A 143 -6.56 -4.29 11.85
CA PRO A 143 -6.33 -4.49 13.27
C PRO A 143 -7.61 -4.47 14.12
N ALA A 144 -8.71 -3.88 13.64
CA ALA A 144 -9.96 -3.81 14.39
C ALA A 144 -10.73 -5.14 14.35
N SER A 145 -10.76 -5.78 13.18
CA SER A 145 -11.44 -7.06 12.97
C SER A 145 -10.50 -8.27 13.01
N GLN A 146 -9.19 -8.04 13.02
CA GLN A 146 -8.12 -9.03 12.84
C GLN A 146 -8.21 -9.79 11.50
N ALA A 147 -8.94 -9.25 10.53
CA ALA A 147 -9.12 -9.87 9.24
C ALA A 147 -7.87 -9.73 8.36
N VAL A 148 -7.49 -10.82 7.70
CA VAL A 148 -6.47 -10.85 6.65
C VAL A 148 -7.17 -10.98 5.30
N THR A 149 -6.83 -10.12 4.36
CA THR A 149 -7.36 -10.15 2.97
C THR A 149 -6.24 -9.95 1.96
N THR A 150 -6.52 -10.22 0.68
CA THR A 150 -5.49 -10.30 -0.38
C THR A 150 -5.65 -9.24 -1.46
N PHE A 151 -6.48 -8.21 -1.25
CA PHE A 151 -6.77 -7.21 -2.27
C PHE A 151 -5.51 -6.50 -2.80
N ALA A 152 -4.53 -6.20 -1.94
CA ALA A 152 -3.25 -5.61 -2.33
C ALA A 152 -2.44 -6.57 -3.21
N ALA A 153 -2.19 -7.79 -2.72
CA ALA A 153 -1.47 -8.82 -3.45
C ALA A 153 -2.15 -9.20 -4.79
N ASP A 154 -3.48 -9.34 -4.81
CA ASP A 154 -4.25 -9.69 -6.01
C ASP A 154 -4.18 -8.60 -7.09
N SER A 155 -3.98 -7.33 -6.68
CA SER A 155 -3.74 -6.25 -7.64
C SER A 155 -2.38 -6.36 -8.31
N LEU A 156 -1.35 -6.84 -7.60
CA LEU A 156 -0.05 -7.15 -8.19
C LEU A 156 -0.15 -8.34 -9.14
N LEU A 157 -0.86 -9.41 -8.76
CA LEU A 157 -1.11 -10.56 -9.67
C LEU A 157 -1.83 -10.12 -10.95
N SER A 158 -2.82 -9.24 -10.81
CA SER A 158 -3.56 -8.70 -11.96
C SER A 158 -2.65 -7.90 -12.90
N LEU A 159 -1.78 -7.04 -12.34
CA LEU A 159 -0.79 -6.29 -13.10
C LEU A 159 0.22 -7.22 -13.80
N VAL A 160 0.77 -8.20 -13.09
CA VAL A 160 1.71 -9.19 -13.63
C VAL A 160 1.09 -9.94 -14.81
N LYS A 161 -0.17 -10.36 -14.66
CA LYS A 161 -0.93 -11.04 -15.72
C LYS A 161 -1.20 -10.13 -16.91
N GLU A 162 -1.62 -8.89 -16.68
CA GLU A 162 -1.89 -7.90 -17.72
C GLU A 162 -0.64 -7.64 -18.58
N LYS A 163 0.51 -7.53 -17.94
CA LYS A 163 1.79 -7.23 -18.60
C LYS A 163 2.50 -8.47 -19.16
N GLY A 164 2.04 -9.67 -18.82
CA GLY A 164 2.66 -10.93 -19.24
C GLY A 164 4.02 -11.18 -18.60
N TYR A 165 4.25 -10.65 -17.39
CA TYR A 165 5.52 -10.81 -16.68
C TYR A 165 5.67 -12.21 -16.07
N LYS A 166 6.93 -12.67 -16.02
CA LYS A 166 7.34 -13.88 -15.32
C LYS A 166 8.07 -13.46 -14.05
N ILE A 167 7.45 -13.69 -12.91
CA ILE A 167 8.06 -13.36 -11.63
C ILE A 167 9.05 -14.46 -11.26
N ASP A 168 10.33 -14.10 -11.18
CA ASP A 168 11.41 -15.02 -10.77
C ASP A 168 11.71 -14.87 -9.27
N ARG A 169 11.46 -13.68 -8.71
CA ARG A 169 11.77 -13.35 -7.31
C ARG A 169 10.73 -12.45 -6.68
N ILE A 170 10.54 -12.62 -5.39
CA ILE A 170 9.80 -11.73 -4.51
C ILE A 170 10.79 -11.26 -3.45
N LEU A 171 11.00 -9.95 -3.36
CA LEU A 171 12.08 -9.37 -2.60
C LEU A 171 11.53 -8.50 -1.47
N GLU A 172 12.16 -8.60 -0.32
CA GLU A 172 11.93 -7.69 0.81
C GLU A 172 13.15 -6.78 0.97
N THR A 173 12.92 -5.48 1.16
CA THR A 173 13.97 -4.53 1.54
C THR A 173 14.39 -4.74 2.99
N HIS A 174 13.46 -5.09 3.87
CA HIS A 174 13.71 -5.34 5.30
C HIS A 174 12.55 -6.09 5.95
N ALA A 175 12.71 -6.47 7.22
CA ALA A 175 11.59 -6.87 8.08
C ALA A 175 10.69 -5.67 8.40
N HIS A 176 9.58 -5.54 7.66
CA HIS A 176 8.60 -4.46 7.81
C HIS A 176 7.90 -4.48 9.19
N ALA A 177 7.65 -3.29 9.74
CA ALA A 177 6.95 -3.12 11.03
C ALA A 177 5.55 -2.53 10.88
N ASP A 178 5.24 -1.97 9.71
CA ASP A 178 4.03 -1.24 9.36
C ASP A 178 3.01 -2.07 8.58
N HIS A 179 3.43 -3.17 7.94
CA HIS A 179 2.57 -4.05 7.18
C HIS A 179 2.98 -5.54 7.26
N LEU A 180 2.05 -6.43 6.91
CA LEU A 180 2.35 -7.85 6.72
C LEU A 180 2.79 -8.08 5.28
N THR A 181 3.87 -8.83 5.05
CA THR A 181 4.27 -9.22 3.70
C THR A 181 3.29 -10.21 3.07
N ALA A 182 3.03 -10.06 1.76
CA ALA A 182 2.31 -11.02 0.94
C ALA A 182 3.22 -12.00 0.18
N ALA A 183 4.52 -12.04 0.46
CA ALA A 183 5.48 -12.83 -0.31
C ALA A 183 5.12 -14.32 -0.42
N SER A 184 4.76 -14.98 0.69
CA SER A 184 4.35 -16.39 0.69
C SER A 184 3.06 -16.64 -0.11
N TYR A 185 2.08 -15.73 0.01
CA TYR A 185 0.83 -15.79 -0.75
C TYR A 185 1.11 -15.68 -2.25
N LEU A 186 1.88 -14.68 -2.67
CA LEU A 186 2.24 -14.46 -4.07
C LEU A 186 3.05 -15.62 -4.63
N GLN A 187 4.04 -16.13 -3.90
CA GLN A 187 4.82 -17.30 -4.31
C GLN A 187 3.91 -18.49 -4.57
N SER A 188 2.97 -18.78 -3.67
CA SER A 188 2.02 -19.88 -3.81
C SER A 188 1.13 -19.71 -5.04
N ARG A 189 0.55 -18.53 -5.24
CA ARG A 189 -0.33 -18.22 -6.38
C ARG A 189 0.41 -18.29 -7.71
N LEU A 190 1.59 -17.69 -7.80
CA LEU A 190 2.42 -17.72 -9.02
C LEU A 190 2.92 -19.13 -9.34
N THR A 191 3.25 -19.93 -8.32
CA THR A 191 3.60 -21.36 -8.51
C THR A 191 2.43 -22.14 -9.11
N GLN A 192 1.22 -21.92 -8.61
CA GLN A 192 0.02 -22.59 -9.12
C GLN A 192 -0.35 -22.14 -10.54
N GLU A 193 -0.23 -20.84 -10.83
CA GLU A 193 -0.66 -20.25 -12.10
C GLU A 193 0.37 -20.42 -13.23
N HIS A 194 1.67 -20.51 -12.91
CA HIS A 194 2.75 -20.53 -13.91
C HIS A 194 3.64 -21.77 -13.84
N GLY A 195 3.48 -22.64 -12.84
CA GLY A 195 4.32 -23.83 -12.66
C GLY A 195 5.77 -23.53 -12.26
N HIS A 196 6.09 -22.27 -11.93
CA HIS A 196 7.40 -21.83 -11.49
C HIS A 196 7.28 -21.21 -10.09
N LYS A 197 8.12 -21.67 -9.14
CA LYS A 197 8.17 -21.14 -7.77
C LYS A 197 9.17 -19.97 -7.72
N PRO A 198 8.71 -18.70 -7.66
CA PRO A 198 9.62 -17.56 -7.50
C PRO A 198 10.34 -17.64 -6.15
N SER A 199 11.61 -17.27 -6.09
CA SER A 199 12.37 -17.25 -4.83
C SER A 199 12.00 -16.04 -3.97
N ILE A 200 11.73 -16.24 -2.68
CA ILE A 200 11.58 -15.15 -1.72
C ILE A 200 12.96 -14.79 -1.16
N GLY A 201 13.36 -13.51 -1.30
CA GLY A 201 14.70 -13.03 -0.93
C GLY A 201 14.69 -11.83 0.01
N ILE A 202 15.66 -11.79 0.92
CA ILE A 202 15.90 -10.69 1.87
C ILE A 202 17.40 -10.62 2.23
N GLY A 203 17.86 -9.56 2.90
CA GLY A 203 19.24 -9.47 3.37
C GLY A 203 19.58 -10.50 4.44
N LYS A 204 20.78 -11.09 4.38
CA LYS A 204 21.25 -12.15 5.31
C LYS A 204 21.16 -11.79 6.79
N ARG A 205 21.15 -10.50 7.13
CA ARG A 205 21.05 -9.99 8.50
C ARG A 205 19.65 -10.10 9.08
N ILE A 206 18.65 -10.52 8.30
CA ILE A 206 17.31 -10.88 8.79
C ILE A 206 17.38 -11.86 9.97
N GLY A 207 18.38 -12.75 9.98
CA GLY A 207 18.58 -13.68 11.09
C GLY A 207 18.80 -12.99 12.44
N GLN A 208 19.31 -11.76 12.47
CA GLN A 208 19.44 -10.98 13.71
C GLN A 208 18.06 -10.54 14.23
N VAL A 209 17.23 -10.02 13.32
CA VAL A 209 15.86 -9.56 13.60
C VAL A 209 14.98 -10.74 14.02
N GLN A 210 15.06 -11.86 13.29
CA GLN A 210 14.36 -13.09 13.59
C GLN A 210 14.71 -13.65 14.98
N ARG A 211 16.00 -13.70 15.35
CA ARG A 211 16.40 -14.15 16.71
C ARG A 211 15.86 -13.25 17.80
N LEU A 212 15.89 -11.93 17.59
CA LEU A 212 15.39 -10.95 18.54
C LEU A 212 13.88 -11.15 18.79
N PHE A 213 13.08 -11.14 17.73
CA PHE A 213 11.63 -11.26 17.83
C PHE A 213 11.15 -12.66 18.16
N GLY A 214 11.83 -13.70 17.68
CA GLY A 214 11.55 -15.08 18.05
C GLY A 214 11.69 -15.29 19.56
N ARG A 215 12.74 -14.73 20.18
CA ARG A 215 12.88 -14.75 21.64
C ARG A 215 11.79 -13.93 22.34
N ARG A 216 11.44 -12.75 21.81
CA ARG A 216 10.46 -11.83 22.40
C ARG A 216 9.03 -12.40 22.42
N TYR A 217 8.67 -13.17 21.40
CA TYR A 217 7.33 -13.74 21.21
C TYR A 217 7.27 -15.26 21.42
N ALA A 218 8.36 -15.87 21.91
CA ALA A 218 8.48 -17.31 22.15
C ALA A 218 8.19 -18.17 20.91
N VAL A 219 8.63 -17.71 19.73
CA VAL A 219 8.53 -18.46 18.47
C VAL A 219 9.77 -19.38 18.34
N PRO A 220 9.59 -20.69 18.12
CA PRO A 220 10.68 -21.63 17.88
C PRO A 220 11.54 -21.29 16.65
N PRO A 221 12.88 -21.51 16.68
CA PRO A 221 13.77 -21.21 15.56
C PRO A 221 13.42 -21.89 14.23
N ASP A 222 12.89 -23.10 14.27
CA ASP A 222 12.48 -23.87 13.10
C ASP A 222 11.30 -23.21 12.34
N GLU A 223 10.47 -22.41 13.01
CA GLU A 223 9.35 -21.71 12.37
C GLU A 223 9.79 -20.48 11.54
N TYR A 224 10.93 -19.84 11.88
CA TYR A 224 11.37 -18.63 11.18
C TYR A 224 12.67 -18.79 10.39
N SER A 225 13.51 -19.78 10.68
CA SER A 225 14.84 -19.87 10.07
C SER A 225 14.85 -20.29 8.59
N VAL A 226 13.74 -20.84 8.08
CA VAL A 226 13.63 -21.42 6.73
C VAL A 226 12.62 -20.72 5.82
N VAL A 227 12.14 -19.54 6.19
CA VAL A 227 11.04 -18.85 5.49
C VAL A 227 11.48 -18.05 4.25
N PHE A 228 12.78 -17.79 4.11
CA PHE A 228 13.36 -17.11 2.95
C PHE A 228 14.18 -18.11 2.12
N ASP A 229 13.97 -18.12 0.80
CA ASP A 229 14.70 -19.00 -0.12
C ASP A 229 16.11 -18.44 -0.45
N THR A 230 16.29 -17.12 -0.43
CA THR A 230 17.58 -16.44 -0.68
C THR A 230 17.91 -15.45 0.44
N LEU A 231 19.15 -15.49 0.93
CA LEU A 231 19.70 -14.51 1.87
C LEU A 231 20.85 -13.77 1.20
N PHE A 232 20.65 -12.50 0.84
CA PHE A 232 21.65 -11.74 0.10
C PHE A 232 22.81 -11.28 0.98
N ASP A 233 24.02 -11.46 0.46
CA ASP A 233 25.24 -10.81 0.92
C ASP A 233 25.28 -9.33 0.52
N ASP A 234 26.16 -8.57 1.15
CA ASP A 234 26.35 -7.15 0.85
C ASP A 234 26.95 -6.99 -0.55
N ASP A 235 26.36 -6.11 -1.35
CA ASP A 235 26.73 -5.85 -2.74
C ASP A 235 26.60 -7.09 -3.66
N GLU A 236 25.85 -8.10 -3.22
CA GLU A 236 25.60 -9.29 -4.02
C GLU A 236 24.87 -8.93 -5.31
N LYS A 237 25.41 -9.40 -6.44
CA LYS A 237 24.81 -9.20 -7.75
C LYS A 237 23.96 -10.39 -8.15
N PHE A 238 22.78 -10.12 -8.67
CA PHE A 238 21.89 -11.12 -9.22
C PHE A 238 21.27 -10.66 -10.54
N LYS A 239 20.56 -11.58 -11.21
CA LYS A 239 19.93 -11.33 -12.51
C LYS A 239 18.41 -11.25 -12.39
N ILE A 240 17.83 -10.38 -13.20
CA ILE A 240 16.40 -10.31 -13.51
C ILE A 240 16.31 -10.31 -15.04
N GLY A 241 16.11 -11.49 -15.64
CA GLY A 241 16.35 -11.67 -17.07
C GLY A 241 17.76 -11.23 -17.47
N ASN A 242 17.86 -10.26 -18.36
CA ASN A 242 19.11 -9.67 -18.82
C ASN A 242 19.64 -8.56 -17.89
N LEU A 243 18.79 -7.98 -17.04
CA LEU A 243 19.18 -6.91 -16.11
C LEU A 243 20.10 -7.46 -15.02
N VAL A 244 21.03 -6.61 -14.58
CA VAL A 244 21.84 -6.86 -13.38
C VAL A 244 21.25 -6.04 -12.25
N ALA A 245 21.05 -6.69 -11.11
CA ALA A 245 20.65 -6.06 -9.86
C ALA A 245 21.75 -6.24 -8.81
N THR A 246 21.85 -5.31 -7.86
CA THR A 246 22.78 -5.36 -6.72
C THR A 246 21.99 -5.16 -5.42
N ALA A 247 22.15 -6.07 -4.46
CA ALA A 247 21.62 -5.97 -3.11
C ALA A 247 22.58 -5.14 -2.24
N MET A 248 22.31 -3.85 -2.07
CA MET A 248 23.17 -2.93 -1.33
C MET A 248 22.75 -2.92 0.14
N HIS A 249 23.67 -3.21 1.06
CA HIS A 249 23.38 -3.11 2.49
C HIS A 249 23.33 -1.65 2.92
N LEU A 250 22.16 -1.22 3.42
CA LEU A 250 21.88 0.17 3.79
C LEU A 250 21.38 0.25 5.24
N PRO A 251 22.22 -0.09 6.23
CA PRO A 251 21.78 -0.16 7.62
C PRO A 251 21.38 1.22 8.14
N GLY A 252 20.36 1.23 9.00
CA GLY A 252 19.93 2.44 9.70
C GLY A 252 18.56 2.26 10.33
N HIS A 253 17.55 1.99 9.49
CA HIS A 253 16.18 1.72 9.97
C HIS A 253 16.11 0.37 10.70
N THR A 254 16.62 -0.68 10.07
CA THR A 254 16.81 -2.00 10.66
C THR A 254 18.21 -2.54 10.34
N PRO A 255 18.73 -3.54 11.08
CA PRO A 255 20.03 -4.16 10.78
C PRO A 255 20.09 -4.90 9.43
N ASP A 256 18.94 -5.37 8.93
CA ASP A 256 18.79 -6.18 7.72
C ASP A 256 18.47 -5.38 6.46
N HIS A 257 18.32 -4.06 6.58
CA HIS A 257 17.87 -3.19 5.50
C HIS A 257 18.78 -3.25 4.27
N LEU A 258 18.17 -3.57 3.13
CA LEU A 258 18.75 -3.54 1.80
C LEU A 258 18.10 -2.47 0.94
N GLY A 259 18.89 -1.94 0.01
CA GLY A 259 18.36 -1.36 -1.22
C GLY A 259 18.67 -2.23 -2.43
N TYR A 260 17.78 -2.24 -3.42
CA TYR A 260 18.01 -2.91 -4.70
C TYR A 260 18.32 -1.89 -5.79
N LYS A 261 19.54 -1.96 -6.31
CA LYS A 261 19.99 -1.19 -7.48
C LYS A 261 19.81 -2.05 -8.73
N ILE A 262 18.93 -1.66 -9.64
CA ILE A 262 18.53 -2.45 -10.81
C ILE A 262 18.79 -1.67 -12.10
N GLY A 263 19.50 -2.32 -13.03
CA GLY A 263 19.89 -1.72 -14.31
C GLY A 263 21.13 -0.85 -14.21
N GLY A 264 21.40 -0.10 -15.29
CA GLY A 264 22.61 0.72 -15.44
C GLY A 264 23.76 -0.03 -16.14
N LYS A 265 24.33 0.57 -17.19
CA LYS A 265 25.63 0.11 -17.73
C LYS A 265 26.73 0.61 -16.82
N GLY A 266 27.65 -0.28 -16.44
CA GLY A 266 28.75 0.02 -15.50
C GLY A 266 29.51 1.31 -15.84
N LEU A 267 29.68 2.15 -14.81
CA LEU A 267 30.60 3.28 -14.59
C LEU A 267 30.87 4.34 -15.69
N ASN A 268 30.66 4.10 -16.99
CA ASN A 268 31.12 5.00 -18.05
C ASN A 268 30.03 5.53 -18.99
N THR A 269 28.77 5.19 -18.76
CA THR A 269 27.62 5.87 -19.39
C THR A 269 26.51 5.87 -18.35
N THR A 270 25.87 7.00 -18.08
CA THR A 270 24.73 7.11 -17.15
C THR A 270 23.40 6.98 -17.91
N PRO A 271 22.88 5.76 -18.18
CA PRO A 271 21.44 5.60 -18.32
C PRO A 271 20.79 5.67 -16.92
N PRO A 272 19.49 6.00 -16.83
CA PRO A 272 18.74 5.98 -15.59
C PRO A 272 18.84 4.61 -14.88
N GLU A 273 19.11 4.69 -13.58
CA GLU A 273 19.24 3.58 -12.66
C GLU A 273 18.02 3.58 -11.74
N PHE A 274 17.44 2.42 -11.47
CA PHE A 274 16.40 2.30 -10.46
C PHE A 274 17.03 1.86 -9.14
N GLN A 275 16.78 2.64 -8.08
CA GLN A 275 17.18 2.30 -6.73
C GLN A 275 15.95 2.39 -5.83
N ILE A 276 15.70 1.32 -5.09
CA ILE A 276 14.75 1.28 -3.99
C ILE A 276 15.52 0.98 -2.71
N CYS A 277 15.17 1.67 -1.62
CA CYS A 277 15.69 1.47 -0.28
C CYS A 277 14.50 1.45 0.67
#